data_AF-A0A3D5DRB0-F1
#
_entry.id   AF-A0A3D5DRB0-F1
#
_cell.length_a   1.000
_cell.length_b   1.000
_cell.length_c   1.000
_cell.angle_alpha   90.00
_cell.angle_beta   90.00
_cell.angle_gamma   90.00
#
_symmetry.space_group_name_H-M   'P 1'
#
loop_
_entity.id
_entity.type
_entity.pdbx_description
1 polymer ?
#
loop_
_entity_poly.entity_id
_entity_poly.type
_entity_poly.pdbx_seq_one_letter_code
_entity_poly.pdbx_strand_id
1 'polypeptide(L)'
;MLDIEYDPYASQDGTNQCYGLSQSAMVTWISGFAAEVKKKTGLYPIIYSTTGWWKSCTGNSAGFGTSPLWIAAYTTNSSPGTLPAGWPANGWTFWQYSSTGTVSGIASTGATDLDQLNPGFVGLLSPSTQQTTVGTPAQLRVLATGSSLNYSASGLPSGLSIDATTGVITGTPSATGASSVTVTATSSSATASVSFTWYVHGTVAVTSPGDQSTVAGSPVDFPVTASDTDPAPPMTFSATGLPPGVSISSGGLITGWPDIPGTYQPTVTAADSLKGSGSASFTWTVSTAPNQGPVGRVRLDLGGKCLNDVGNKSASGTQLDIWSCNGSTSQRWTYAADESLRIHGVCLTAPGKAGWKVRLKPCRGAAAGQWRLVYPRSVNSRATGKIPLTLVNPASGWCLADPGGTTNGTRMVARSCNGNTGQAWTLPAGPVKSQLPGKCLDDHAGSTANGTKIDLWTCNGTAAQAWTAEPDGTLRVRGKCLDVHAGGTASGTAVDLWWCNRTRAQQWHLVSTGAGVSLVNPHSGKCLTDPGNRTGNGTALQIATCAGAPGQKWRVQ
;
A
#
# COMPACT_ATOMS: atom_id res chain seq x y z
N MET A 1 -13.65 -32.70 3.54
CA MET A 1 -14.02 -34.01 4.09
C MET A 1 -12.74 -34.82 4.20
N LEU A 2 -12.57 -35.57 5.28
CA LEU A 2 -11.59 -36.65 5.37
C LEU A 2 -12.32 -37.94 5.02
N ASP A 3 -11.97 -38.54 3.89
CA ASP A 3 -12.37 -39.90 3.54
C ASP A 3 -11.39 -40.88 4.17
N ILE A 4 -11.85 -41.73 5.09
CA ILE A 4 -10.98 -42.70 5.73
C ILE A 4 -11.72 -44.00 6.07
N GLU A 5 -11.49 -45.02 5.26
CA GLU A 5 -12.15 -46.32 5.38
C GLU A 5 -11.23 -47.46 4.94
N TYR A 6 -11.80 -48.65 4.71
CA TYR A 6 -11.06 -49.81 4.26
C TYR A 6 -10.33 -49.50 2.96
N ASP A 7 -9.01 -49.66 2.97
CA ASP A 7 -8.18 -49.42 1.80
C ASP A 7 -8.59 -50.33 0.62
N PRO A 8 -9.16 -49.78 -0.48
CA PRO A 8 -9.52 -50.58 -1.65
C PRO A 8 -8.29 -50.90 -2.52
N TYR A 9 -7.12 -50.35 -2.20
CA TYR A 9 -5.89 -50.44 -3.00
C TYR A 9 -4.84 -51.40 -2.43
N ALA A 10 -5.22 -52.27 -1.48
CA ALA A 10 -4.30 -53.24 -0.88
C ALA A 10 -3.57 -54.13 -1.91
N SER A 11 -4.18 -54.36 -3.08
CA SER A 11 -3.57 -55.08 -4.21
C SER A 11 -2.51 -54.28 -5.00
N GLN A 12 -2.47 -52.96 -4.83
CA GLN A 12 -1.63 -52.01 -5.57
C GLN A 12 -0.48 -51.46 -4.72
N ASP A 13 -0.70 -51.20 -3.42
CA ASP A 13 0.33 -50.63 -2.55
C ASP A 13 0.84 -51.59 -1.44
N GLY A 14 0.23 -52.77 -1.32
CA GLY A 14 0.65 -53.83 -0.40
C GLY A 14 0.44 -53.50 1.08
N THR A 15 -0.34 -52.46 1.41
CA THR A 15 -0.61 -52.07 2.79
C THR A 15 -1.79 -52.82 3.40
N ASN A 16 -1.91 -52.78 4.73
CA ASN A 16 -3.03 -53.38 5.45
C ASN A 16 -4.23 -52.41 5.50
N GLN A 17 -5.38 -52.89 6.01
CA GLN A 17 -6.62 -52.11 6.14
C GLN A 17 -6.47 -50.75 6.87
N CYS A 18 -5.37 -50.47 7.56
CA CYS A 18 -5.10 -49.23 8.30
C CYS A 18 -3.95 -48.39 7.70
N TYR A 19 -3.67 -48.57 6.40
CA TYR A 19 -2.61 -47.84 5.68
C TYR A 19 -1.22 -48.01 6.29
N GLY A 20 -0.95 -49.18 6.90
CA GLY A 20 0.34 -49.49 7.53
C GLY A 20 0.61 -48.78 8.86
N LEU A 21 -0.35 -48.02 9.40
CA LEU A 21 -0.19 -47.30 10.68
C LEU A 21 -0.65 -48.15 11.88
N SER A 22 -0.01 -47.95 13.03
CA SER A 22 -0.56 -48.40 14.32
C SER A 22 -1.78 -47.55 14.70
N GLN A 23 -2.61 -48.04 15.62
CA GLN A 23 -3.79 -47.30 16.08
C GLN A 23 -3.45 -45.89 16.60
N SER A 24 -2.37 -45.77 17.38
CA SER A 24 -1.92 -44.48 17.91
C SER A 24 -1.36 -43.54 16.82
N ALA A 25 -0.66 -44.09 15.83
CA ALA A 25 -0.16 -43.31 14.70
C ALA A 25 -1.32 -42.81 13.82
N MET A 26 -2.35 -43.64 13.60
CA MET A 26 -3.56 -43.25 12.88
C MET A 26 -4.31 -42.10 13.59
N VAL A 27 -4.56 -42.24 14.90
CA VAL A 27 -5.19 -41.18 15.70
C VAL A 27 -4.39 -39.88 15.64
N THR A 28 -3.06 -39.97 15.70
CA THR A 28 -2.17 -38.79 15.59
C THR A 28 -2.32 -38.11 14.23
N TRP A 29 -2.36 -38.90 13.15
CA TRP A 29 -2.50 -38.38 11.79
C TRP A 29 -3.85 -37.69 11.57
N ILE A 30 -4.96 -38.33 11.97
CA ILE A 30 -6.32 -37.75 11.85
C ILE A 30 -6.42 -36.45 12.66
N SER A 31 -5.82 -36.41 13.85
CA SER A 31 -5.77 -35.21 14.69
C SER A 31 -5.02 -34.06 14.01
N GLY A 32 -3.88 -34.35 13.39
CA GLY A 32 -3.10 -33.37 12.63
C GLY A 32 -3.88 -32.80 11.44
N PHE A 33 -4.55 -33.67 10.68
CA PHE A 33 -5.40 -33.25 9.57
C PHE A 33 -6.54 -32.34 10.04
N ALA A 34 -7.27 -32.74 11.09
CA ALA A 34 -8.38 -31.96 11.63
C ALA A 34 -7.94 -30.59 12.16
N ALA A 35 -6.79 -30.52 12.82
CA ALA A 35 -6.22 -29.27 13.31
C ALA A 35 -5.87 -28.30 12.15
N GLU A 36 -5.30 -28.80 11.06
CA GLU A 36 -4.92 -27.96 9.92
C GLU A 36 -6.16 -27.44 9.17
N VAL A 37 -7.19 -28.27 8.99
CA VAL A 37 -8.47 -27.81 8.41
C VAL A 37 -9.12 -26.74 9.29
N LYS A 38 -9.17 -26.94 10.61
CA LYS A 38 -9.71 -25.96 11.56
C LYS A 38 -8.95 -24.64 11.52
N LYS A 39 -7.62 -24.69 11.44
CA LYS A 39 -6.77 -23.51 11.32
C LYS A 39 -7.04 -22.71 10.04
N LYS A 40 -7.23 -23.39 8.90
CA LYS A 40 -7.45 -22.73 7.60
C LYS A 40 -8.87 -22.22 7.41
N THR A 41 -9.87 -22.88 7.98
CA THR A 41 -11.29 -22.64 7.64
C THR A 41 -12.13 -22.17 8.82
N GLY A 42 -11.64 -22.32 10.06
CA GLY A 42 -12.45 -22.13 11.26
C GLY A 42 -13.45 -23.25 11.54
N LEU A 43 -13.49 -24.33 10.74
CA LEU A 43 -14.41 -25.47 10.90
C LEU A 43 -13.67 -26.81 11.07
N TYR A 44 -14.26 -27.77 11.79
CA TYR A 44 -13.74 -29.14 11.84
C TYR A 44 -14.09 -29.88 10.54
N PRO A 45 -13.23 -30.78 10.01
CA PRO A 45 -13.57 -31.53 8.83
C PRO A 45 -14.69 -32.54 9.11
N ILE A 46 -15.56 -32.77 8.12
CA ILE A 46 -16.41 -33.97 8.09
C ILE A 46 -15.48 -35.19 8.00
N ILE A 47 -15.69 -36.18 8.85
CA ILE A 47 -14.98 -37.48 8.80
C ILE A 47 -15.94 -38.51 8.22
N TYR A 48 -15.58 -39.06 7.07
CA TYR A 48 -16.25 -40.20 6.47
C TYR A 48 -15.53 -41.49 6.85
N SER A 49 -16.26 -42.50 7.34
CA SER A 49 -15.70 -43.80 7.74
C SER A 49 -16.77 -44.88 7.93
N THR A 50 -16.36 -46.07 8.36
CA THR A 50 -17.24 -47.14 8.88
C THR A 50 -16.95 -47.43 10.35
N THR A 51 -17.95 -47.90 11.11
CA THR A 51 -17.76 -48.25 12.54
C THR A 51 -16.73 -49.38 12.71
N GLY A 52 -16.71 -50.34 11.79
CA GLY A 52 -15.76 -51.44 11.81
C GLY A 52 -14.33 -50.96 11.63
N TRP A 53 -14.08 -50.19 10.57
CA TRP A 53 -12.77 -49.63 10.28
C TRP A 53 -12.24 -48.76 11.42
N TRP A 54 -13.09 -47.87 11.95
CA TRP A 54 -12.70 -46.97 13.03
C TRP A 54 -12.24 -47.73 14.28
N LYS A 55 -12.97 -48.78 14.67
CA LYS A 55 -12.60 -49.62 15.81
C LYS A 55 -11.25 -50.30 15.59
N SER A 56 -11.05 -50.90 14.43
CA SER A 56 -9.83 -51.63 14.09
C SER A 56 -8.61 -50.71 13.99
N CYS A 57 -8.75 -49.58 13.30
CA CYS A 57 -7.61 -48.74 12.91
C CYS A 57 -7.33 -47.56 13.82
N THR A 58 -8.24 -47.20 14.74
CA THR A 58 -8.01 -46.13 15.72
C THR A 58 -8.05 -46.61 17.18
N GLY A 59 -8.32 -47.90 17.41
CA GLY A 59 -8.61 -48.41 18.76
C GLY A 59 -9.95 -47.90 19.29
N ASN A 60 -10.88 -47.54 18.39
CA ASN A 60 -12.16 -46.90 18.70
C ASN A 60 -11.98 -45.57 19.47
N SER A 61 -11.09 -44.69 18.98
CA SER A 61 -10.79 -43.43 19.66
C SER A 61 -12.03 -42.54 19.79
N ALA A 62 -12.26 -41.99 20.98
CA ALA A 62 -13.33 -41.04 21.28
C ALA A 62 -12.96 -39.56 21.03
N GLY A 63 -11.74 -39.29 20.57
CA GLY A 63 -11.17 -37.93 20.49
C GLY A 63 -11.74 -37.02 19.40
N PHE A 64 -12.69 -37.49 18.58
CA PHE A 64 -13.09 -36.83 17.33
C PHE A 64 -14.57 -36.44 17.28
N GLY A 65 -15.31 -36.56 18.38
CA GLY A 65 -16.75 -36.28 18.44
C GLY A 65 -17.17 -34.85 18.06
N THR A 66 -16.23 -33.90 17.99
CA THR A 66 -16.48 -32.52 17.53
C THR A 66 -16.56 -32.39 16.00
N SER A 67 -16.02 -33.37 15.27
CA SER A 67 -16.10 -33.42 13.80
C SER A 67 -17.46 -33.98 13.37
N PRO A 68 -18.12 -33.42 12.35
CA PRO A 68 -19.31 -34.04 11.77
C PRO A 68 -18.97 -35.44 11.25
N LEU A 69 -19.81 -36.43 11.56
CA LEU A 69 -19.61 -37.81 11.13
C LEU A 69 -20.45 -38.10 9.89
N TRP A 70 -19.80 -38.56 8.83
CA TRP A 70 -20.45 -39.23 7.70
C TRP A 70 -20.16 -40.73 7.85
N ILE A 71 -21.17 -41.51 8.22
CA ILE A 71 -20.98 -42.93 8.50
C ILE A 71 -21.50 -43.77 7.34
N ALA A 72 -20.70 -44.70 6.85
CA ALA A 72 -21.17 -45.74 5.95
C ALA A 72 -21.61 -46.98 6.75
N ALA A 73 -22.87 -47.35 6.58
CA ALA A 73 -23.47 -48.52 7.23
C ALA A 73 -24.65 -49.04 6.40
N TYR A 74 -24.49 -50.16 5.71
CA TYR A 74 -25.55 -50.71 4.86
C TYR A 74 -26.48 -51.60 5.69
N THR A 75 -27.60 -51.02 6.14
CA THR A 75 -28.58 -51.66 7.02
C THR A 75 -30.00 -51.27 6.62
N THR A 76 -30.96 -52.14 6.92
CA THR A 76 -32.40 -51.91 6.72
C THR A 76 -33.07 -51.19 7.90
N ASN A 77 -32.32 -50.89 8.97
CA ASN A 77 -32.82 -50.16 10.13
C ASN A 77 -33.09 -48.68 9.79
N SER A 78 -33.79 -47.96 10.67
CA SER A 78 -34.04 -46.52 10.52
C SER A 78 -32.85 -45.63 10.93
N SER A 79 -31.68 -46.21 11.20
CA SER A 79 -30.46 -45.51 11.64
C SER A 79 -29.21 -46.36 11.33
N PRO A 80 -28.01 -45.76 11.26
CA PRO A 80 -26.75 -46.48 11.02
C PRO A 80 -26.36 -47.48 12.13
N GLY A 81 -27.07 -47.51 13.26
CA GLY A 81 -26.76 -48.36 14.40
C GLY A 81 -25.65 -47.78 15.29
N THR A 82 -24.84 -48.64 15.89
CA THR A 82 -23.78 -48.23 16.82
C THR A 82 -22.70 -47.42 16.10
N LEU A 83 -22.53 -46.15 16.52
CA LEU A 83 -21.50 -45.26 16.00
C LEU A 83 -20.13 -45.52 16.63
N PRO A 84 -19.03 -45.06 16.01
CA PRO A 84 -17.73 -45.07 16.65
C PRO A 84 -17.73 -44.23 17.94
N ALA A 85 -16.85 -44.56 18.88
CA ALA A 85 -16.78 -43.82 20.15
C ALA A 85 -16.47 -42.34 19.91
N GLY A 86 -16.96 -41.48 20.79
CA GLY A 86 -16.84 -40.02 20.67
C GLY A 86 -18.08 -39.37 20.03
N TRP A 87 -18.81 -40.07 19.16
CA TRP A 87 -20.11 -39.63 18.66
C TRP A 87 -21.25 -40.25 19.48
N PRO A 88 -22.25 -39.47 19.95
CA PRO A 88 -23.41 -40.02 20.65
C PRO A 88 -24.27 -40.89 19.71
N ALA A 89 -25.17 -41.71 20.23
CA ALA A 89 -25.95 -42.68 19.44
C ALA A 89 -26.68 -42.09 18.20
N ASN A 90 -27.08 -40.82 18.25
CA ASN A 90 -27.70 -40.09 17.13
C ASN A 90 -26.80 -38.95 16.60
N GLY A 91 -25.49 -39.02 16.85
CA GLY A 91 -24.50 -37.98 16.54
C GLY A 91 -23.93 -38.01 15.12
N TRP A 92 -24.49 -38.83 14.23
CA TRP A 92 -24.12 -38.83 12.81
C TRP A 92 -24.70 -37.61 12.11
N THR A 93 -24.00 -37.09 11.10
CA THR A 93 -24.47 -35.97 10.26
C THR A 93 -25.03 -36.53 8.96
N PHE A 94 -24.25 -37.37 8.29
CA PHE A 94 -24.66 -38.08 7.08
C PHE A 94 -24.55 -39.58 7.31
N TRP A 95 -25.47 -40.33 6.73
CA TRP A 95 -25.46 -41.78 6.75
C TRP A 95 -25.56 -42.30 5.33
N GLN A 96 -24.48 -42.90 4.84
CA GLN A 96 -24.50 -43.65 3.59
C GLN A 96 -25.14 -45.01 3.88
N TYR A 97 -26.39 -45.18 3.43
CA TYR A 97 -27.20 -46.35 3.75
C TYR A 97 -27.24 -47.37 2.60
N SER A 98 -26.84 -46.96 1.40
CA SER A 98 -26.71 -47.84 0.24
C SER A 98 -25.53 -47.41 -0.63
N SER A 99 -24.78 -48.38 -1.15
CA SER A 99 -23.75 -48.16 -2.18
C SER A 99 -24.29 -48.20 -3.62
N THR A 100 -25.61 -48.34 -3.76
CA THR A 100 -26.29 -48.44 -5.06
C THR A 100 -27.62 -47.70 -5.01
N GLY A 101 -27.96 -47.02 -6.09
CA GLY A 101 -29.12 -46.13 -6.08
C GLY A 101 -29.23 -45.26 -7.31
N THR A 102 -30.35 -44.56 -7.40
CA THR A 102 -30.63 -43.59 -8.46
C THR A 102 -31.07 -42.29 -7.82
N VAL A 103 -30.43 -41.19 -8.21
CA VAL A 103 -30.79 -39.83 -7.80
C VAL A 103 -31.21 -39.07 -9.05
N SER A 104 -32.37 -38.40 -8.98
CA SER A 104 -32.86 -37.63 -10.13
C SER A 104 -31.86 -36.55 -10.53
N GLY A 105 -31.53 -36.49 -11.82
CA GLY A 105 -30.52 -35.58 -12.36
C GLY A 105 -29.07 -36.11 -12.37
N ILE A 106 -28.82 -37.31 -11.85
CA ILE A 106 -27.50 -37.97 -11.93
C ILE A 106 -27.56 -39.13 -12.94
N ALA A 107 -26.65 -39.11 -13.93
CA ALA A 107 -26.69 -40.02 -15.07
C ALA A 107 -26.30 -41.48 -14.76
N SER A 108 -25.72 -41.76 -13.60
CA SER A 108 -25.23 -43.09 -13.17
C SER A 108 -26.31 -43.89 -12.42
N THR A 109 -27.39 -44.24 -13.12
CA THR A 109 -28.50 -45.05 -12.60
C THR A 109 -27.99 -46.36 -11.99
N GLY A 110 -28.28 -46.57 -10.70
CA GLY A 110 -27.91 -47.78 -9.96
C GLY A 110 -26.49 -47.80 -9.37
N ALA A 111 -25.60 -46.90 -9.79
CA ALA A 111 -24.20 -46.83 -9.33
C ALA A 111 -23.90 -45.56 -8.52
N THR A 112 -24.91 -45.04 -7.82
CA THR A 112 -24.79 -43.84 -6.97
C THR A 112 -25.00 -44.24 -5.52
N ASP A 113 -24.04 -43.86 -4.66
CA ASP A 113 -24.21 -44.00 -3.21
C ASP A 113 -25.36 -43.13 -2.73
N LEU A 114 -26.21 -43.69 -1.86
CA LEU A 114 -27.33 -42.97 -1.29
C LEU A 114 -27.04 -42.63 0.16
N ASP A 115 -27.05 -41.33 0.42
CA ASP A 115 -26.88 -40.74 1.73
C ASP A 115 -28.18 -40.19 2.27
N GLN A 116 -28.36 -40.34 3.56
CA GLN A 116 -29.37 -39.66 4.34
C GLN A 116 -28.69 -38.59 5.19
N LEU A 117 -29.22 -37.36 5.17
CA LEU A 117 -28.92 -36.37 6.20
C LEU A 117 -29.69 -36.74 7.47
N ASN A 118 -29.04 -36.63 8.63
CA ASN A 118 -29.70 -36.92 9.90
C ASN A 118 -30.99 -36.08 10.05
N PRO A 119 -32.17 -36.71 10.20
CA PRO A 119 -33.42 -35.98 10.37
C PRO A 119 -33.44 -35.06 11.60
N GLY A 120 -32.63 -35.38 12.61
CA GLY A 120 -32.41 -34.57 13.80
C GLY A 120 -31.38 -33.45 13.62
N PHE A 121 -30.73 -33.33 12.46
CA PHE A 121 -29.77 -32.26 12.20
C PHE A 121 -30.48 -31.01 11.67
N VAL A 122 -30.13 -29.86 12.26
CA VAL A 122 -30.46 -28.55 11.72
C VAL A 122 -29.16 -27.81 11.48
N GLY A 123 -28.91 -27.44 10.22
CA GLY A 123 -27.78 -26.63 9.82
C GLY A 123 -28.24 -25.23 9.43
N LEU A 124 -27.47 -24.20 9.78
CA LEU A 124 -27.77 -22.82 9.42
C LEU A 124 -26.48 -22.12 9.00
N LEU A 125 -26.47 -21.56 7.79
CA LEU A 125 -25.28 -20.90 7.24
C LEU A 125 -25.28 -19.42 7.57
N SER A 126 -24.13 -18.92 8.04
CA SER A 126 -23.97 -17.48 8.23
C SER A 126 -24.01 -16.76 6.88
N PRO A 127 -24.88 -15.75 6.70
CA PRO A 127 -24.92 -14.97 5.48
C PRO A 127 -23.75 -13.98 5.38
N SER A 128 -22.83 -13.97 6.36
CA SER A 128 -21.81 -12.93 6.56
C SER A 128 -22.42 -11.54 6.86
N THR A 129 -21.57 -10.52 6.92
CA THR A 129 -22.01 -9.14 7.24
C THR A 129 -22.93 -8.61 6.14
N GLN A 130 -24.05 -8.00 6.54
CA GLN A 130 -25.03 -7.41 5.65
C GLN A 130 -24.98 -5.89 5.70
N GLN A 131 -25.35 -5.25 4.59
CA GLN A 131 -25.35 -3.79 4.44
C GLN A 131 -26.56 -3.35 3.62
N THR A 132 -27.23 -2.30 4.06
CA THR A 132 -28.40 -1.73 3.38
C THR A 132 -28.49 -0.23 3.60
N THR A 133 -29.01 0.51 2.62
CA THR A 133 -29.30 1.94 2.80
C THR A 133 -30.64 2.13 3.53
N VAL A 134 -30.67 3.04 4.50
CA VAL A 134 -31.91 3.38 5.22
C VAL A 134 -33.01 3.80 4.23
N GLY A 135 -34.25 3.35 4.47
CA GLY A 135 -35.39 3.63 3.61
C GLY A 135 -35.46 2.81 2.32
N THR A 136 -34.48 1.95 2.04
CA THR A 136 -34.51 1.04 0.88
C THR A 136 -34.98 -0.37 1.27
N PRO A 137 -35.83 -1.04 0.48
CA PRO A 137 -36.23 -2.41 0.76
C PRO A 137 -35.04 -3.37 0.78
N ALA A 138 -35.02 -4.26 1.76
CA ALA A 138 -34.00 -5.28 1.91
C ALA A 138 -34.62 -6.68 1.88
N GLN A 139 -33.85 -7.64 1.34
CA GLN A 139 -34.20 -9.05 1.38
C GLN A 139 -32.95 -9.90 1.59
N LEU A 140 -33.01 -10.83 2.54
CA LEU A 140 -31.96 -11.80 2.81
C LEU A 140 -32.58 -13.17 3.11
N ARG A 141 -32.17 -14.20 2.37
CA ARG A 141 -32.52 -15.58 2.70
C ARG A 141 -31.39 -16.20 3.51
N VAL A 142 -31.68 -16.64 4.74
CA VAL A 142 -30.73 -17.46 5.51
C VAL A 142 -30.90 -18.91 5.06
N LEU A 143 -29.81 -19.51 4.57
CA LEU A 143 -29.83 -20.89 4.10
C LEU A 143 -29.75 -21.85 5.28
N ALA A 144 -30.67 -22.80 5.30
CA ALA A 144 -30.76 -23.82 6.33
C ALA A 144 -30.96 -25.21 5.72
N THR A 145 -30.58 -26.22 6.48
CA THR A 145 -30.83 -27.63 6.16
C THR A 145 -31.54 -28.28 7.34
N GLY A 146 -32.59 -29.04 7.07
CA GLY A 146 -33.38 -29.73 8.08
C GLY A 146 -34.85 -29.85 7.65
N SER A 147 -35.59 -30.73 8.31
CA SER A 147 -37.01 -30.99 7.99
C SER A 147 -37.94 -30.14 8.85
N SER A 148 -39.00 -29.59 8.24
CA SER A 148 -40.06 -28.82 8.92
C SER A 148 -39.53 -27.70 9.82
N LEU A 149 -38.68 -26.85 9.26
CA LEU A 149 -38.02 -25.77 10.00
C LEU A 149 -38.98 -24.60 10.27
N ASN A 150 -38.90 -24.05 11.48
CA ASN A 150 -39.47 -22.78 11.87
C ASN A 150 -38.33 -21.79 12.17
N TYR A 151 -38.46 -20.55 11.72
CA TYR A 151 -37.42 -19.54 11.82
C TYR A 151 -37.81 -18.41 12.76
N SER A 152 -36.84 -17.95 13.55
CA SER A 152 -36.95 -16.71 14.33
C SER A 152 -35.67 -15.89 14.21
N ALA A 153 -35.79 -14.59 14.43
CA ALA A 153 -34.67 -13.67 14.38
C ALA A 153 -34.79 -12.65 15.50
N SER A 154 -33.65 -12.32 16.10
CA SER A 154 -33.53 -11.27 17.11
C SER A 154 -32.45 -10.27 16.69
N GLY A 155 -32.55 -9.03 17.19
CA GLY A 155 -31.61 -7.97 16.86
C GLY A 155 -31.69 -7.47 15.41
N LEU A 156 -32.77 -7.76 14.67
CA LEU A 156 -32.98 -7.21 13.33
C LEU A 156 -33.04 -5.67 13.36
N PRO A 157 -32.49 -4.98 12.33
CA PRO A 157 -32.75 -3.56 12.14
C PRO A 157 -34.25 -3.22 12.14
N SER A 158 -34.61 -2.08 12.72
CA SER A 158 -36.01 -1.62 12.81
C SER A 158 -36.63 -1.49 11.42
N GLY A 159 -37.75 -2.20 11.18
CA GLY A 159 -38.42 -2.26 9.88
C GLY A 159 -38.13 -3.53 9.08
N LEU A 160 -37.26 -4.42 9.59
CA LEU A 160 -37.07 -5.78 9.05
C LEU A 160 -37.75 -6.84 9.92
N SER A 161 -38.21 -7.91 9.28
CA SER A 161 -38.80 -9.09 9.93
C SER A 161 -38.39 -10.36 9.20
N ILE A 162 -38.36 -11.49 9.90
CA ILE A 162 -38.13 -12.81 9.28
C ILE A 162 -39.46 -13.54 9.09
N ASP A 163 -39.66 -14.13 7.92
CA ASP A 163 -40.74 -15.07 7.67
C ASP A 163 -40.43 -16.42 8.34
N ALA A 164 -41.30 -16.81 9.27
CA ALA A 164 -41.09 -17.98 10.13
C ALA A 164 -41.10 -19.33 9.37
N THR A 165 -41.54 -19.38 8.12
CA THR A 165 -41.62 -20.62 7.34
C THR A 165 -40.49 -20.71 6.32
N THR A 166 -40.10 -19.59 5.74
CA THR A 166 -39.16 -19.53 4.62
C THR A 166 -37.75 -19.11 5.01
N GLY A 167 -37.58 -18.54 6.21
CA GLY A 167 -36.29 -18.01 6.69
C GLY A 167 -35.82 -16.77 5.94
N VAL A 168 -36.71 -16.12 5.18
CA VAL A 168 -36.41 -14.90 4.43
C VAL A 168 -36.67 -13.69 5.33
N ILE A 169 -35.63 -12.90 5.56
CA ILE A 169 -35.73 -11.58 6.18
C ILE A 169 -36.10 -10.58 5.09
N THR A 170 -37.18 -9.82 5.30
CA THR A 170 -37.63 -8.75 4.40
C THR A 170 -38.06 -7.52 5.19
N GLY A 171 -38.17 -6.38 4.49
CA GLY A 171 -38.70 -5.14 5.04
C GLY A 171 -37.96 -3.91 4.53
N THR A 172 -38.19 -2.76 5.15
CA THR A 172 -37.49 -1.50 4.84
C THR A 172 -36.93 -0.92 6.14
N PRO A 173 -35.60 -0.88 6.32
CA PRO A 173 -34.99 -0.30 7.52
C PRO A 173 -35.35 1.17 7.68
N SER A 174 -35.73 1.57 8.89
CA SER A 174 -36.24 2.92 9.20
C SER A 174 -35.23 3.82 9.92
N ALA A 175 -34.12 3.26 10.41
CA ALA A 175 -33.07 3.98 11.11
C ALA A 175 -31.70 3.40 10.76
N THR A 176 -30.68 4.25 10.74
CA THR A 176 -29.28 3.84 10.56
C THR A 176 -28.70 3.25 11.84
N GLY A 177 -27.68 2.41 11.71
CA GLY A 177 -26.98 1.78 12.82
C GLY A 177 -26.41 0.40 12.49
N ALA A 178 -25.61 -0.12 13.41
CA ALA A 178 -25.10 -1.47 13.35
C ALA A 178 -25.92 -2.38 14.27
N SER A 179 -26.52 -3.42 13.69
CA SER A 179 -27.32 -4.40 14.42
C SER A 179 -26.61 -5.75 14.49
N SER A 180 -26.55 -6.35 15.68
CA SER A 180 -26.13 -7.74 15.85
C SER A 180 -27.34 -8.64 15.69
N VAL A 181 -27.49 -9.27 14.52
CA VAL A 181 -28.62 -10.12 14.18
C VAL A 181 -28.31 -11.56 14.53
N THR A 182 -29.21 -12.23 15.25
CA THR A 182 -29.17 -13.68 15.47
C THR A 182 -30.37 -14.31 14.83
N VAL A 183 -30.15 -15.25 13.91
CA VAL A 183 -31.20 -16.05 13.27
C VAL A 183 -31.13 -17.47 13.81
N THR A 184 -32.29 -18.01 14.16
CA THR A 184 -32.47 -19.33 14.74
C THR A 184 -33.44 -20.13 13.88
N ALA A 185 -33.04 -21.34 13.50
CA ALA A 185 -33.89 -22.32 12.84
C ALA A 185 -34.13 -23.49 13.79
N THR A 186 -35.39 -23.88 13.96
CA THR A 186 -35.83 -24.92 14.89
C THR A 186 -36.66 -25.96 14.16
N SER A 187 -36.32 -27.23 14.33
CA SER A 187 -37.18 -28.36 13.98
C SER A 187 -37.84 -28.93 15.23
N SER A 188 -38.62 -30.01 15.11
CA SER A 188 -39.20 -30.71 16.26
C SER A 188 -38.17 -31.33 17.21
N SER A 189 -36.93 -31.52 16.75
CA SER A 189 -35.90 -32.28 17.49
C SER A 189 -34.59 -31.53 17.69
N ALA A 190 -34.35 -30.40 17.01
CA ALA A 190 -33.10 -29.66 17.10
C ALA A 190 -33.26 -28.18 16.78
N THR A 191 -32.25 -27.38 17.14
CA THR A 191 -32.18 -25.95 16.86
C THR A 191 -30.76 -25.56 16.49
N ALA A 192 -30.61 -24.66 15.52
CA ALA A 192 -29.33 -24.05 15.16
C ALA A 192 -29.47 -22.54 15.09
N SER A 193 -28.40 -21.80 15.40
CA SER A 193 -28.38 -20.34 15.32
C SER A 193 -27.09 -19.82 14.69
N VAL A 194 -27.20 -18.73 13.93
CA VAL A 194 -26.07 -17.94 13.42
C VAL A 194 -26.22 -16.51 13.90
N SER A 195 -25.10 -15.84 14.16
CA SER A 195 -25.09 -14.39 14.35
C SER A 195 -24.23 -13.70 13.30
N PHE A 196 -24.65 -12.52 12.87
CA PHE A 196 -23.94 -11.66 11.94
C PHE A 196 -24.29 -10.19 12.18
N THR A 197 -23.47 -9.28 11.66
CA THR A 197 -23.74 -7.84 11.76
C THR A 197 -24.49 -7.36 10.54
N TRP A 198 -25.52 -6.55 10.74
CA TRP A 198 -26.25 -5.84 9.69
C TRP A 198 -26.04 -4.34 9.87
N TYR A 199 -25.38 -3.71 8.91
CA TYR A 199 -25.23 -2.26 8.89
C TYR A 199 -26.35 -1.62 8.06
N VAL A 200 -27.07 -0.69 8.67
CA VAL A 200 -27.95 0.22 7.95
C VAL A 200 -27.26 1.58 7.90
N HIS A 201 -26.93 2.05 6.71
CA HIS A 201 -26.13 3.26 6.51
C HIS A 201 -26.91 4.35 5.76
N GLY A 202 -26.42 5.58 5.83
CA GLY A 202 -26.88 6.69 5.01
C GLY A 202 -26.46 6.59 3.54
N THR A 203 -26.65 7.68 2.81
CA THR A 203 -26.17 7.85 1.43
C THR A 203 -24.96 8.78 1.45
N VAL A 204 -23.79 8.21 1.16
CA VAL A 204 -22.54 8.97 1.04
C VAL A 204 -22.43 9.53 -0.39
N ALA A 205 -22.23 10.84 -0.50
CA ALA A 205 -21.99 11.53 -1.76
C ALA A 205 -20.65 12.28 -1.72
N VAL A 206 -19.71 11.90 -2.58
CA VAL A 206 -18.43 12.59 -2.74
C VAL A 206 -18.63 13.77 -3.69
N THR A 207 -18.21 14.96 -3.27
CA THR A 207 -18.21 16.15 -4.14
C THR A 207 -17.00 16.05 -5.08
N SER A 208 -17.25 15.94 -6.38
CA SER A 208 -16.17 15.94 -7.36
C SER A 208 -15.38 17.26 -7.30
N PRO A 209 -14.03 17.23 -7.27
CA PRO A 209 -13.22 18.45 -7.34
C PRO A 209 -13.21 19.09 -8.73
N GLY A 210 -13.88 18.48 -9.73
CA GLY A 210 -13.81 18.87 -11.13
C GLY A 210 -12.50 18.44 -11.80
N ASP A 211 -12.44 18.59 -13.12
CA ASP A 211 -11.25 18.23 -13.89
C ASP A 211 -10.04 19.07 -13.46
N GLN A 212 -8.90 18.40 -13.29
CA GLN A 212 -7.66 19.00 -12.82
C GLN A 212 -6.63 19.11 -13.95
N SER A 213 -5.85 20.18 -13.93
CA SER A 213 -4.71 20.35 -14.84
C SER A 213 -3.49 20.87 -14.10
N THR A 214 -2.35 20.22 -14.29
CA THR A 214 -1.10 20.55 -13.59
C THR A 214 0.10 20.39 -14.50
N VAL A 215 1.17 21.12 -14.22
CA VAL A 215 2.48 20.93 -14.86
C VAL A 215 3.30 19.91 -14.07
N ALA A 216 3.95 18.96 -14.74
CA ALA A 216 4.79 17.96 -14.10
C ALA A 216 5.83 18.58 -13.14
N GLY A 217 5.94 18.02 -11.94
CA GLY A 217 6.82 18.48 -10.87
C GLY A 217 6.33 19.71 -10.09
N SER A 218 5.13 20.21 -10.37
CA SER A 218 4.50 21.28 -9.58
C SER A 218 3.68 20.69 -8.42
N PRO A 219 3.80 21.21 -7.19
CA PRO A 219 3.04 20.71 -6.05
C PRO A 219 1.54 20.96 -6.18
N VAL A 220 0.74 20.06 -5.61
CA VAL A 220 -0.70 20.23 -5.42
C VAL A 220 -1.10 20.04 -3.97
N ASP A 221 -2.13 20.76 -3.57
CA ASP A 221 -2.75 20.71 -2.24
C ASP A 221 -4.18 21.23 -2.34
N PHE A 222 -5.15 20.31 -2.37
CA PHE A 222 -6.56 20.68 -2.37
C PHE A 222 -7.42 19.61 -1.68
N PRO A 223 -8.49 20.00 -0.97
CA PRO A 223 -9.38 19.06 -0.30
C PRO A 223 -10.42 18.48 -1.26
N VAL A 224 -10.87 17.26 -0.96
CA VAL A 224 -12.10 16.67 -1.48
C VAL A 224 -13.06 16.48 -0.31
N THR A 225 -14.32 16.84 -0.51
CA THR A 225 -15.36 16.77 0.53
C THR A 225 -16.39 15.69 0.18
N ALA A 226 -17.08 15.20 1.21
CA ALA A 226 -18.21 14.30 1.05
C ALA A 226 -19.29 14.66 2.07
N SER A 227 -20.54 14.36 1.72
CA SER A 227 -21.70 14.47 2.60
C SER A 227 -22.28 13.09 2.85
N ASP A 228 -22.87 12.89 4.02
CA ASP A 228 -23.61 11.69 4.37
C ASP A 228 -24.98 12.11 4.91
N THR A 229 -26.00 11.32 4.62
CA THR A 229 -27.36 11.56 5.13
C THR A 229 -27.57 11.01 6.53
N ASP A 230 -26.63 10.21 7.03
CA ASP A 230 -26.65 9.76 8.42
C ASP A 230 -25.84 10.70 9.36
N PRO A 231 -26.14 10.71 10.67
CA PRO A 231 -25.48 11.61 11.61
C PRO A 231 -24.11 11.12 12.08
N ALA A 232 -23.44 10.17 11.40
CA ALA A 232 -22.22 9.53 11.89
C ALA A 232 -20.92 10.05 11.24
N PRO A 233 -20.24 11.07 11.78
CA PRO A 233 -18.82 11.31 11.49
C PRO A 233 -17.93 10.37 12.34
N PRO A 234 -16.73 9.97 11.85
CA PRO A 234 -16.01 10.52 10.69
C PRO A 234 -16.02 9.64 9.44
N MET A 235 -16.02 10.29 8.27
CA MET A 235 -15.74 9.63 6.98
C MET A 235 -14.23 9.42 6.79
N THR A 236 -13.88 8.34 6.09
CA THR A 236 -12.51 8.04 5.68
C THR A 236 -12.42 8.07 4.16
N PHE A 237 -11.45 8.83 3.65
CA PHE A 237 -11.19 8.96 2.21
C PHE A 237 -10.10 8.01 1.73
N SER A 238 -10.26 7.54 0.49
CA SER A 238 -9.27 6.79 -0.28
C SER A 238 -9.36 7.18 -1.75
N ALA A 239 -8.33 6.90 -2.54
CA ALA A 239 -8.35 7.18 -3.97
C ALA A 239 -7.55 6.15 -4.77
N THR A 240 -8.00 5.91 -5.99
CA THR A 240 -7.30 5.13 -7.01
C THR A 240 -7.09 5.98 -8.26
N GLY A 241 -6.15 5.60 -9.13
CA GLY A 241 -5.92 6.30 -10.40
C GLY A 241 -5.28 7.69 -10.30
N LEU A 242 -4.82 8.11 -9.12
CA LEU A 242 -4.08 9.37 -8.95
C LEU A 242 -2.78 9.39 -9.77
N PRO A 243 -2.35 10.56 -10.29
CA PRO A 243 -1.05 10.69 -10.94
C PRO A 243 0.11 10.22 -10.03
N PRO A 244 1.16 9.58 -10.58
CA PRO A 244 2.35 9.22 -9.81
C PRO A 244 2.94 10.42 -9.07
N GLY A 245 3.17 10.23 -7.76
CA GLY A 245 3.65 11.29 -6.86
C GLY A 245 2.57 12.05 -6.10
N VAL A 246 1.30 11.68 -6.28
CA VAL A 246 0.13 12.24 -5.58
C VAL A 246 -0.51 11.20 -4.66
N SER A 247 -1.05 11.65 -3.53
CA SER A 247 -1.75 10.84 -2.53
C SER A 247 -2.93 11.60 -1.92
N ILE A 248 -3.89 10.87 -1.37
CA ILE A 248 -4.98 11.43 -0.55
C ILE A 248 -4.80 11.00 0.91
N SER A 249 -5.06 11.91 1.85
CA SER A 249 -5.15 11.58 3.29
C SER A 249 -6.51 10.98 3.64
N SER A 250 -6.61 10.32 4.80
CA SER A 250 -7.90 9.83 5.31
C SER A 250 -8.94 10.93 5.54
N GLY A 251 -8.51 12.18 5.68
CA GLY A 251 -9.38 13.36 5.81
C GLY A 251 -9.72 14.04 4.48
N GLY A 252 -9.37 13.45 3.33
CA GLY A 252 -9.75 13.97 2.00
C GLY A 252 -8.80 14.99 1.37
N LEU A 253 -7.68 15.32 2.03
CA LEU A 253 -6.68 16.23 1.45
C LEU A 253 -5.82 15.52 0.39
N ILE A 254 -5.85 15.97 -0.86
CA ILE A 254 -5.00 15.51 -1.95
C ILE A 254 -3.73 16.36 -1.99
N THR A 255 -2.57 15.70 -1.84
CA THR A 255 -1.25 16.37 -1.84
C THR A 255 -0.24 15.58 -2.65
N GLY A 256 0.75 16.26 -3.23
CA GLY A 256 1.72 15.57 -4.09
C GLY A 256 2.50 16.45 -5.03
N TRP A 257 3.34 15.80 -5.83
CA TRP A 257 3.88 16.36 -7.08
C TRP A 257 3.56 15.37 -8.21
N PRO A 258 2.60 15.67 -9.09
CA PRO A 258 2.36 14.89 -10.30
C PRO A 258 3.62 14.96 -11.17
N ASP A 259 4.34 13.85 -11.34
CA ASP A 259 5.67 13.87 -11.97
C ASP A 259 5.72 13.41 -13.42
N ILE A 260 4.71 12.64 -13.83
CA ILE A 260 4.68 12.00 -15.13
C ILE A 260 3.56 12.65 -15.94
N PRO A 261 3.86 13.25 -17.10
CA PRO A 261 2.84 13.77 -18.00
C PRO A 261 1.92 12.67 -18.52
N GLY A 262 0.64 13.00 -18.65
CA GLY A 262 -0.39 12.09 -19.08
C GLY A 262 -1.77 12.53 -18.63
N THR A 263 -2.78 11.81 -19.09
CA THR A 263 -4.16 11.97 -18.62
C THR A 263 -4.50 10.80 -17.72
N TYR A 264 -4.96 11.12 -16.51
CA TYR A 264 -5.33 10.16 -15.47
C TYR A 264 -6.84 10.25 -15.22
N GLN A 265 -7.41 9.18 -14.69
CA GLN A 265 -8.82 9.10 -14.29
C GLN A 265 -8.92 8.73 -12.80
N PRO A 266 -8.62 9.65 -11.88
CA PRO A 266 -8.75 9.37 -10.45
C PRO A 266 -10.19 9.06 -10.06
N THR A 267 -10.35 8.16 -9.09
CA THR A 267 -11.62 7.92 -8.39
C THR A 267 -11.37 8.08 -6.90
N VAL A 268 -12.05 9.03 -6.29
CA VAL A 268 -12.01 9.27 -4.84
C VAL A 268 -13.23 8.60 -4.22
N THR A 269 -13.02 7.82 -3.17
CA THR A 269 -14.06 7.13 -2.43
C THR A 269 -14.05 7.62 -0.98
N ALA A 270 -15.21 8.00 -0.47
CA ALA A 270 -15.42 8.23 0.97
C ALA A 270 -16.27 7.07 1.52
N ALA A 271 -15.92 6.60 2.71
CA ALA A 271 -16.69 5.61 3.44
C ALA A 271 -16.89 6.03 4.89
N ASP A 272 -18.07 5.76 5.42
CA ASP A 272 -18.41 6.01 6.83
C ASP A 272 -18.07 4.80 7.72
N SER A 273 -18.41 4.91 9.01
CA SER A 273 -18.22 3.83 9.98
C SER A 273 -19.21 2.67 9.85
N LEU A 274 -20.39 2.91 9.29
CA LEU A 274 -21.48 1.97 8.99
C LEU A 274 -21.35 1.32 7.61
N LYS A 275 -20.21 1.50 6.94
CA LYS A 275 -19.87 0.92 5.62
C LYS A 275 -20.63 1.53 4.44
N GLY A 276 -21.40 2.60 4.66
CA GLY A 276 -21.88 3.42 3.56
C GLY A 276 -20.68 4.01 2.82
N SER A 277 -20.76 4.05 1.49
CA SER A 277 -19.69 4.59 0.67
C SER A 277 -20.22 5.25 -0.59
N GLY A 278 -19.48 6.25 -1.04
CA GLY A 278 -19.74 6.99 -2.26
C GLY A 278 -18.44 7.32 -2.95
N SER A 279 -18.49 7.57 -4.26
CA SER A 279 -17.30 7.91 -5.03
C SER A 279 -17.58 8.98 -6.08
N ALA A 280 -16.52 9.67 -6.48
CA ALA A 280 -16.52 10.57 -7.62
C ALA A 280 -15.24 10.35 -8.43
N SER A 281 -15.40 10.32 -9.76
CA SER A 281 -14.29 10.28 -10.70
C SER A 281 -14.19 11.61 -11.45
N PHE A 282 -12.98 11.98 -11.85
CA PHE A 282 -12.70 13.20 -12.62
C PHE A 282 -11.46 12.98 -13.50
N THR A 283 -11.24 13.85 -14.48
CA THR A 283 -10.04 13.79 -15.31
C THR A 283 -8.92 14.62 -14.70
N TRP A 284 -7.69 14.12 -14.73
CA TRP A 284 -6.51 14.91 -14.36
C TRP A 284 -5.48 14.87 -15.48
N THR A 285 -5.22 16.01 -16.10
CA THR A 285 -4.17 16.17 -17.13
C THR A 285 -2.89 16.75 -16.53
N VAL A 286 -1.80 15.99 -16.62
CA VAL A 286 -0.45 16.44 -16.27
C VAL A 286 0.29 16.80 -17.55
N SER A 287 0.63 18.07 -17.75
CA SER A 287 1.41 18.54 -18.90
C SER A 287 2.92 18.39 -18.67
N THR A 288 3.69 18.35 -19.74
CA THR A 288 5.16 18.37 -19.67
C THR A 288 5.67 19.64 -18.99
N ALA A 289 6.71 19.51 -18.17
CA ALA A 289 7.34 20.67 -17.55
C ALA A 289 8.07 21.53 -18.61
N PRO A 290 7.98 22.87 -18.52
CA PRO A 290 8.68 23.76 -19.44
C PRO A 290 10.20 23.65 -19.28
N ASN A 291 10.95 24.10 -20.29
CA ASN A 291 12.42 24.22 -20.23
C ASN A 291 12.84 25.42 -19.36
N GLN A 292 12.44 25.42 -18.09
CA GLN A 292 12.69 26.49 -17.13
C GLN A 292 13.13 25.90 -15.79
N GLY A 293 13.95 26.65 -15.07
CA GLY A 293 14.50 26.28 -13.77
C GLY A 293 15.90 26.87 -13.57
N PRO A 294 16.61 26.47 -12.51
CA PRO A 294 17.98 26.88 -12.26
C PRO A 294 18.89 26.52 -13.43
N VAL A 295 19.68 27.50 -13.88
CA VAL A 295 20.58 27.37 -15.03
C VAL A 295 22.02 27.52 -14.59
N GLY A 296 22.86 26.56 -14.94
CA GLY A 296 24.28 26.63 -14.63
C GLY A 296 25.03 25.33 -14.91
N ARG A 297 26.20 25.22 -14.29
CA ARG A 297 27.04 24.03 -14.40
C ARG A 297 26.58 22.97 -13.39
N VAL A 298 26.50 21.72 -13.84
CA VAL A 298 26.39 20.54 -12.96
C VAL A 298 27.79 20.05 -12.68
N ARG A 299 28.25 20.19 -11.43
CA ARG A 299 29.64 19.97 -11.04
C ARG A 299 29.81 18.61 -10.39
N LEU A 300 30.85 17.90 -10.79
CA LEU A 300 31.33 16.67 -10.16
C LEU A 300 32.35 17.05 -9.08
N ASP A 301 32.18 16.52 -7.87
CA ASP A 301 33.13 16.71 -6.76
C ASP A 301 34.52 16.15 -7.13
N LEU A 302 34.54 14.99 -7.79
CA LEU A 302 35.77 14.38 -8.28
C LEU A 302 36.43 15.25 -9.36
N GLY A 303 37.58 15.84 -9.00
CA GLY A 303 38.41 16.64 -9.90
C GLY A 303 37.81 17.98 -10.31
N GLY A 304 36.72 18.43 -9.66
CA GLY A 304 36.07 19.72 -9.94
C GLY A 304 35.58 19.86 -11.39
N LYS A 305 35.17 18.74 -12.00
CA LYS A 305 34.75 18.69 -13.41
C LYS A 305 33.28 19.06 -13.57
N CYS A 306 32.86 19.28 -14.80
CA CYS A 306 31.49 19.62 -15.15
C CYS A 306 30.91 18.62 -16.14
N LEU A 307 29.63 18.29 -15.97
CA LEU A 307 28.86 17.53 -16.96
C LEU A 307 28.81 18.31 -18.27
N ASN A 308 29.17 17.66 -19.37
CA ASN A 308 29.42 18.32 -20.64
C ASN A 308 28.71 17.60 -21.81
N ASP A 309 28.06 18.41 -22.65
CA ASP A 309 27.52 18.00 -23.95
C ASP A 309 28.65 17.92 -24.99
N VAL A 310 28.94 16.72 -25.44
CA VAL A 310 30.13 16.45 -26.24
C VAL A 310 30.03 17.10 -27.62
N GLY A 311 30.99 17.99 -27.88
CA GLY A 311 31.04 18.77 -29.11
C GLY A 311 29.88 19.75 -29.25
N ASN A 312 29.14 20.05 -28.16
CA ASN A 312 28.01 20.97 -28.14
C ASN A 312 26.93 20.61 -29.19
N LYS A 313 26.75 19.31 -29.44
CA LYS A 313 25.90 18.81 -30.53
C LYS A 313 24.43 18.80 -30.16
N SER A 314 24.11 18.50 -28.90
CA SER A 314 22.74 18.38 -28.35
C SER A 314 21.77 17.53 -29.17
N ALA A 315 22.29 16.64 -30.00
CA ALA A 315 21.48 15.72 -30.80
C ALA A 315 21.00 14.56 -29.94
N SER A 316 19.79 14.07 -30.20
CA SER A 316 19.28 12.84 -29.58
C SER A 316 20.26 11.68 -29.82
N GLY A 317 20.58 10.94 -28.76
CA GLY A 317 21.55 9.85 -28.75
C GLY A 317 22.97 10.25 -28.35
N THR A 318 23.28 11.56 -28.25
CA THR A 318 24.60 12.05 -27.83
C THR A 318 24.97 11.53 -26.44
N GLN A 319 26.16 10.94 -26.32
CA GLN A 319 26.72 10.50 -25.04
C GLN A 319 27.38 11.68 -24.35
N LEU A 320 27.14 11.85 -23.05
CA LEU A 320 27.74 12.92 -22.26
C LEU A 320 29.12 12.50 -21.72
N ASP A 321 29.95 13.50 -21.41
CA ASP A 321 31.22 13.31 -20.70
C ASP A 321 31.39 14.31 -19.54
N ILE A 322 32.51 14.18 -18.83
CA ILE A 322 33.03 15.23 -17.94
C ILE A 322 34.14 16.02 -18.63
N TRP A 323 34.18 17.32 -18.33
CA TRP A 323 35.24 18.21 -18.80
C TRP A 323 35.60 19.25 -17.74
N SER A 324 36.76 19.88 -17.86
CA SER A 324 37.11 21.05 -17.04
C SER A 324 36.02 22.12 -17.17
N CYS A 325 35.56 22.66 -16.04
CA CYS A 325 34.52 23.68 -16.07
C CYS A 325 35.02 24.95 -16.76
N ASN A 326 34.40 25.34 -17.88
CA ASN A 326 34.88 26.43 -18.75
C ASN A 326 33.80 27.48 -19.09
N GLY A 327 32.56 27.28 -18.63
CA GLY A 327 31.47 28.23 -18.83
C GLY A 327 30.89 28.24 -20.26
N SER A 328 31.26 27.28 -21.11
CA SER A 328 30.66 27.12 -22.43
C SER A 328 29.17 26.79 -22.36
N THR A 329 28.46 26.99 -23.46
CA THR A 329 27.06 26.55 -23.61
C THR A 329 26.91 25.04 -23.45
N SER A 330 27.95 24.25 -23.78
CA SER A 330 27.94 22.79 -23.61
C SER A 330 27.94 22.34 -22.15
N GLN A 331 28.11 23.25 -21.20
CA GLN A 331 28.03 22.99 -19.76
C GLN A 331 26.90 23.78 -19.09
N ARG A 332 26.01 24.42 -19.87
CA ARG A 332 24.90 25.23 -19.36
C ARG A 332 23.62 24.40 -19.31
N TRP A 333 23.43 23.73 -18.19
CA TRP A 333 22.29 22.87 -17.92
C TRP A 333 21.16 23.63 -17.23
N THR A 334 19.93 23.27 -17.53
CA THR A 334 18.71 23.67 -16.79
C THR A 334 18.25 22.47 -15.98
N TYR A 335 18.03 22.65 -14.67
CA TYR A 335 17.33 21.64 -13.86
C TYR A 335 15.85 22.02 -13.76
N ALA A 336 15.00 21.26 -14.43
CA ALA A 336 13.59 21.61 -14.58
C ALA A 336 12.73 21.10 -13.42
N ALA A 337 11.48 21.59 -13.35
CA ALA A 337 10.57 21.29 -12.24
C ALA A 337 10.28 19.78 -12.04
N ASP A 338 10.27 19.03 -13.14
CA ASP A 338 10.10 17.58 -13.19
C ASP A 338 11.40 16.80 -12.89
N GLU A 339 12.41 17.44 -12.28
CA GLU A 339 13.72 16.86 -11.94
C GLU A 339 14.55 16.40 -13.15
N SER A 340 14.23 16.87 -14.37
CA SER A 340 15.03 16.58 -15.55
C SER A 340 16.19 17.57 -15.73
N LEU A 341 17.34 17.04 -16.12
CA LEU A 341 18.51 17.83 -16.52
C LEU A 341 18.48 18.07 -18.02
N ARG A 342 18.35 19.34 -18.42
CA ARG A 342 18.14 19.74 -19.82
C ARG A 342 19.28 20.59 -20.35
N ILE A 343 19.67 20.37 -21.60
CA ILE A 343 20.61 21.21 -22.33
C ILE A 343 20.07 21.41 -23.75
N HIS A 344 19.97 22.67 -24.20
CA HIS A 344 19.36 23.03 -25.49
C HIS A 344 18.01 22.34 -25.79
N GLY A 345 17.18 22.15 -24.76
CA GLY A 345 15.84 21.54 -24.89
C GLY A 345 15.80 20.01 -24.97
N VAL A 346 16.94 19.31 -24.86
CA VAL A 346 17.01 17.85 -24.73
C VAL A 346 17.40 17.43 -23.33
N CYS A 347 16.95 16.24 -22.91
CA CYS A 347 17.07 15.74 -21.55
C CYS A 347 18.16 14.68 -21.41
N LEU A 348 18.95 14.77 -20.34
CA LEU A 348 19.81 13.69 -19.86
C LEU A 348 18.93 12.49 -19.51
N THR A 349 19.14 11.36 -20.19
CA THR A 349 18.29 10.18 -20.05
C THR A 349 19.12 8.97 -19.64
N ALA A 350 18.62 8.27 -18.62
CA ALA A 350 19.20 7.03 -18.14
C ALA A 350 19.08 5.91 -19.20
N PRO A 351 20.06 4.99 -19.28
CA PRO A 351 19.98 3.82 -20.13
C PRO A 351 18.99 2.78 -19.56
N GLY A 352 18.60 1.80 -20.39
CA GLY A 352 17.79 0.66 -19.94
C GLY A 352 18.57 -0.46 -19.23
N LYS A 353 19.91 -0.36 -19.13
CA LYS A 353 20.77 -1.38 -18.51
C LYS A 353 21.87 -0.73 -17.67
N ALA A 354 22.18 -1.33 -16.52
CA ALA A 354 23.18 -0.83 -15.59
C ALA A 354 24.57 -0.77 -16.25
N GLY A 355 25.35 0.26 -15.91
CA GLY A 355 26.70 0.49 -16.44
C GLY A 355 26.73 1.02 -17.87
N TRP A 356 25.59 1.17 -18.53
CA TRP A 356 25.53 1.75 -19.87
C TRP A 356 25.62 3.27 -19.82
N LYS A 357 25.99 3.85 -20.97
CA LYS A 357 26.19 5.28 -21.10
C LYS A 357 24.86 6.03 -21.06
N VAL A 358 24.83 7.13 -20.32
CA VAL A 358 23.71 8.09 -20.36
C VAL A 358 23.74 8.86 -21.67
N ARG A 359 22.57 9.28 -22.14
CA ARG A 359 22.42 9.94 -23.45
C ARG A 359 21.42 11.08 -23.40
N LEU A 360 21.57 12.05 -24.30
CA LEU A 360 20.54 13.04 -24.55
C LEU A 360 19.38 12.43 -25.35
N LYS A 361 18.13 12.76 -25.01
CA LYS A 361 16.92 12.41 -25.76
C LYS A 361 15.91 13.56 -25.68
N PRO A 362 14.87 13.59 -26.54
CA PRO A 362 13.76 14.51 -26.36
C PRO A 362 13.14 14.39 -24.97
N CYS A 363 12.82 15.52 -24.35
CA CYS A 363 12.18 15.58 -23.05
C CYS A 363 10.72 15.13 -23.14
N ARG A 364 10.44 13.85 -22.87
CA ARG A 364 9.09 13.26 -22.90
C ARG A 364 8.41 13.20 -21.53
N GLY A 365 9.02 13.73 -20.47
CA GLY A 365 8.52 13.62 -19.10
C GLY A 365 8.47 12.20 -18.54
N ALA A 366 9.25 11.27 -19.10
CA ALA A 366 9.36 9.92 -18.57
C ALA A 366 10.35 9.87 -17.41
N ALA A 367 10.12 8.97 -16.44
CA ALA A 367 10.99 8.81 -15.26
C ALA A 367 12.46 8.46 -15.60
N ALA A 368 12.74 7.94 -16.79
CA ALA A 368 14.11 7.73 -17.29
C ALA A 368 14.88 9.04 -17.56
N GLY A 369 14.18 10.16 -17.78
CA GLY A 369 14.78 11.49 -17.97
C GLY A 369 14.93 12.30 -16.68
N GLN A 370 14.46 11.77 -15.55
CA GLN A 370 14.53 12.42 -14.24
C GLN A 370 15.80 12.01 -13.49
N TRP A 371 16.36 12.95 -12.73
CA TRP A 371 17.58 12.77 -11.94
C TRP A 371 17.41 13.52 -10.62
N ARG A 372 17.08 12.80 -9.55
CA ARG A 372 16.84 13.39 -8.25
C ARG A 372 18.12 13.48 -7.43
N LEU A 373 18.34 14.65 -6.86
CA LEU A 373 19.43 14.89 -5.92
C LEU A 373 19.08 14.31 -4.54
N VAL A 374 19.78 13.25 -4.10
CA VAL A 374 19.48 12.54 -2.84
C VAL A 374 20.74 12.04 -2.14
N TYR A 375 20.57 11.69 -0.86
CA TYR A 375 21.44 10.77 -0.14
C TYR A 375 20.95 9.33 -0.35
N PRO A 376 21.68 8.49 -1.10
CA PRO A 376 21.21 7.14 -1.44
C PRO A 376 21.23 6.23 -0.19
N ARG A 377 20.06 5.69 0.19
CA ARG A 377 19.93 4.76 1.33
C ARG A 377 20.76 3.48 1.18
N SER A 378 21.09 3.10 -0.05
CA SER A 378 21.90 1.91 -0.38
C SER A 378 23.37 2.06 0.00
N VAL A 379 23.84 3.27 0.35
CA VAL A 379 25.22 3.52 0.76
C VAL A 379 25.25 3.63 2.29
N ASN A 380 25.92 2.68 2.96
CA ASN A 380 26.08 2.71 4.41
C ASN A 380 27.20 3.69 4.83
N SER A 381 26.82 4.81 5.45
CA SER A 381 27.76 5.86 5.93
C SER A 381 28.75 5.35 6.96
N ARG A 382 28.37 4.33 7.75
CA ARG A 382 29.28 3.76 8.78
C ARG A 382 30.44 2.99 8.16
N ALA A 383 30.33 2.52 6.91
CA ALA A 383 31.37 1.73 6.26
C ALA A 383 32.35 2.58 5.42
N THR A 384 31.92 3.71 4.87
CA THR A 384 32.72 4.49 3.90
C THR A 384 33.21 5.84 4.43
N GLY A 385 32.72 6.31 5.58
CA GLY A 385 33.08 7.63 6.14
C GLY A 385 32.64 8.83 5.29
N LYS A 386 31.99 8.58 4.14
CA LYS A 386 31.48 9.56 3.18
C LYS A 386 30.22 8.99 2.51
N ILE A 387 29.13 9.74 2.54
CA ILE A 387 28.02 9.58 1.59
C ILE A 387 27.85 10.93 0.90
N PRO A 388 28.23 11.08 -0.36
CA PRO A 388 28.00 12.30 -1.08
C PRO A 388 26.55 12.39 -1.57
N LEU A 389 26.12 13.62 -1.76
CA LEU A 389 24.90 13.94 -2.47
C LEU A 389 25.02 13.51 -3.94
N THR A 390 24.06 12.72 -4.43
CA THR A 390 24.14 12.09 -5.75
C THR A 390 22.88 12.31 -6.58
N LEU A 391 23.01 12.20 -7.90
CA LEU A 391 21.89 12.23 -8.84
C LEU A 391 21.43 10.81 -9.13
N VAL A 392 20.31 10.40 -8.53
CA VAL A 392 19.67 9.10 -8.74
C VAL A 392 18.56 9.21 -9.77
N ASN A 393 18.55 8.31 -10.74
CA ASN A 393 17.40 8.16 -11.62
C ASN A 393 16.28 7.38 -10.89
N PRO A 394 15.08 7.97 -10.67
CA PRO A 394 14.03 7.34 -9.87
C PRO A 394 13.44 6.06 -10.50
N ALA A 395 13.52 5.90 -11.83
CA ALA A 395 13.00 4.70 -12.51
C ALA A 395 13.88 3.46 -12.28
N SER A 396 15.20 3.64 -12.24
CA SER A 396 16.19 2.55 -12.17
C SER A 396 16.87 2.42 -10.81
N GLY A 397 16.86 3.47 -9.99
CA GLY A 397 17.63 3.56 -8.75
C GLY A 397 19.15 3.71 -8.97
N TRP A 398 19.60 3.92 -10.22
CA TRP A 398 21.03 4.08 -10.53
C TRP A 398 21.48 5.53 -10.39
N CYS A 399 22.72 5.69 -9.95
CA CYS A 399 23.40 6.98 -9.83
C CYS A 399 24.09 7.36 -11.15
N LEU A 400 24.04 8.65 -11.49
CA LEU A 400 24.89 9.23 -12.52
C LEU A 400 26.34 9.15 -12.05
N ALA A 401 27.18 8.49 -12.84
CA ALA A 401 28.52 8.13 -12.42
C ALA A 401 29.55 8.44 -13.49
N ASP A 402 30.66 9.01 -13.04
CA ASP A 402 31.93 8.95 -13.76
C ASP A 402 32.56 7.57 -13.52
N PRO A 403 32.72 6.72 -14.55
CA PRO A 403 33.36 5.42 -14.42
C PRO A 403 34.90 5.46 -14.45
N GLY A 404 35.51 6.57 -14.89
CA GLY A 404 36.90 6.62 -15.37
C GLY A 404 37.82 7.65 -14.70
N GLY A 405 37.35 8.45 -13.74
CA GLY A 405 38.22 9.20 -12.81
C GLY A 405 38.16 10.72 -12.95
N THR A 406 39.23 11.38 -13.40
CA THR A 406 39.33 12.86 -13.47
C THR A 406 39.72 13.36 -14.87
N THR A 407 39.79 12.47 -15.87
CA THR A 407 40.24 12.80 -17.22
C THR A 407 39.11 13.43 -18.03
N ASN A 408 39.40 14.54 -18.70
CA ASN A 408 38.46 15.18 -19.64
C ASN A 408 38.07 14.20 -20.77
N GLY A 409 36.79 14.16 -21.11
CA GLY A 409 36.25 13.26 -22.15
C GLY A 409 35.75 11.91 -21.62
N THR A 410 35.86 11.65 -20.32
CA THR A 410 35.36 10.41 -19.72
C THR A 410 33.84 10.32 -19.82
N ARG A 411 33.34 9.24 -20.42
CA ARG A 411 31.91 9.09 -20.74
C ARG A 411 31.09 8.70 -19.53
N MET A 412 29.98 9.40 -19.34
CA MET A 412 29.09 9.21 -18.21
C MET A 412 28.26 7.93 -18.33
N VAL A 413 28.06 7.23 -17.21
CA VAL A 413 27.22 6.03 -17.12
C VAL A 413 26.18 6.16 -16.01
N ALA A 414 25.14 5.33 -16.06
CA ALA A 414 24.25 5.11 -14.92
C ALA A 414 24.53 3.74 -14.31
N ARG A 415 24.85 3.66 -13.02
CA ARG A 415 25.15 2.39 -12.34
C ARG A 415 24.77 2.41 -10.87
N SER A 416 24.93 1.29 -10.17
CA SER A 416 24.69 1.20 -8.72
C SER A 416 25.40 2.33 -7.95
N CYS A 417 24.67 2.90 -7.00
CA CYS A 417 25.19 3.92 -6.11
C CYS A 417 26.21 3.31 -5.14
N ASN A 418 27.40 3.88 -5.06
CA ASN A 418 28.53 3.36 -4.29
C ASN A 418 29.10 4.35 -3.27
N GLY A 419 28.64 5.60 -3.26
CA GLY A 419 29.05 6.60 -2.28
C GLY A 419 30.41 7.24 -2.55
N ASN A 420 31.01 7.02 -3.71
CA ASN A 420 32.28 7.63 -4.05
C ASN A 420 32.09 9.02 -4.68
N THR A 421 33.13 9.85 -4.65
CA THR A 421 33.09 11.22 -5.20
C THR A 421 32.84 11.28 -6.71
N GLY A 422 33.09 10.18 -7.44
CA GLY A 422 32.70 10.03 -8.85
C GLY A 422 31.19 9.95 -9.10
N GLN A 423 30.37 9.94 -8.04
CA GLN A 423 28.91 10.03 -8.08
C GLN A 423 28.40 11.25 -7.30
N ALA A 424 29.28 12.15 -6.87
CA ALA A 424 28.94 13.30 -6.05
C ALA A 424 28.73 14.53 -6.93
N TRP A 425 27.52 15.10 -6.91
CA TRP A 425 27.15 16.17 -7.84
C TRP A 425 26.58 17.40 -7.12
N THR A 426 26.97 18.58 -7.58
CA THR A 426 26.35 19.86 -7.22
C THR A 426 25.57 20.38 -8.41
N LEU A 427 24.27 20.66 -8.22
CA LEU A 427 23.41 21.32 -9.20
C LEU A 427 23.59 22.86 -9.17
N PRO A 428 23.15 23.61 -10.19
CA PRO A 428 23.05 25.06 -10.11
C PRO A 428 22.23 25.50 -8.89
N ALA A 429 22.59 26.63 -8.28
CA ALA A 429 21.84 27.14 -7.13
C ALA A 429 20.40 27.49 -7.52
N GLY A 430 19.45 27.09 -6.68
CA GLY A 430 18.03 27.25 -6.99
C GLY A 430 17.10 27.00 -5.80
N PRO A 431 15.78 27.05 -6.05
CA PRO A 431 14.79 26.99 -4.98
C PRO A 431 14.69 25.61 -4.35
N VAL A 432 14.63 25.58 -3.03
CA VAL A 432 14.13 24.41 -2.29
C VAL A 432 12.62 24.59 -2.10
N LYS A 433 11.84 24.01 -3.01
CA LYS A 433 10.37 24.14 -3.06
C LYS A 433 9.71 23.22 -2.04
N SER A 434 8.69 23.71 -1.35
CA SER A 434 7.82 22.90 -0.49
C SER A 434 6.79 22.10 -1.32
N GLN A 435 6.22 21.05 -0.72
CA GLN A 435 4.98 20.45 -1.24
C GLN A 435 3.77 21.35 -1.03
N LEU A 436 3.86 22.36 -0.14
CA LEU A 436 2.87 23.43 -0.04
C LEU A 436 2.98 24.31 -1.30
N PRO A 437 1.92 24.43 -2.12
CA PRO A 437 2.01 25.10 -3.40
C PRO A 437 2.52 26.54 -3.33
N GLY A 438 3.48 26.85 -4.21
CA GLY A 438 4.05 28.19 -4.35
C GLY A 438 5.03 28.61 -3.24
N LYS A 439 5.43 27.70 -2.34
CA LYS A 439 6.31 28.01 -1.22
C LYS A 439 7.74 27.48 -1.39
N CYS A 440 8.70 28.26 -0.92
CA CYS A 440 10.13 28.01 -1.00
C CYS A 440 10.81 28.25 0.35
N LEU A 441 11.90 27.53 0.58
CA LEU A 441 12.88 27.80 1.64
C LEU A 441 13.53 29.17 1.37
N ASP A 442 13.49 30.06 2.35
CA ASP A 442 13.91 31.44 2.19
C ASP A 442 14.86 31.87 3.32
N ASP A 443 15.93 32.54 2.93
CA ASP A 443 16.75 33.33 3.85
C ASP A 443 16.04 34.66 4.13
N HIS A 444 15.50 34.78 5.35
CA HIS A 444 14.59 35.87 5.69
C HIS A 444 15.18 37.25 5.35
N ALA A 445 14.43 37.99 4.52
CA ALA A 445 14.79 39.31 4.02
C ALA A 445 16.11 39.36 3.22
N GLY A 446 16.63 38.22 2.76
CA GLY A 446 17.89 38.11 2.02
C GLY A 446 19.10 38.58 2.82
N SER A 447 19.10 38.28 4.13
CA SER A 447 20.14 38.67 5.07
C SER A 447 21.49 38.00 4.76
N THR A 448 22.54 38.42 5.47
CA THR A 448 23.80 37.67 5.55
C THR A 448 24.30 37.55 6.99
N ALA A 449 23.46 37.94 7.95
CA ALA A 449 23.76 37.91 9.38
C ALA A 449 23.55 36.49 9.94
N ASN A 450 24.44 36.10 10.86
CA ASN A 450 24.28 34.87 11.62
C ASN A 450 23.03 34.94 12.53
N GLY A 451 22.31 33.83 12.66
CA GLY A 451 21.08 33.73 13.44
C GLY A 451 19.85 34.28 12.72
N THR A 452 19.97 34.69 11.45
CA THR A 452 18.80 35.03 10.64
C THR A 452 17.91 33.80 10.53
N LYS A 453 16.63 33.91 10.89
CA LYS A 453 15.70 32.78 10.76
C LYS A 453 15.60 32.33 9.30
N ILE A 454 15.44 31.03 9.10
CA ILE A 454 15.03 30.49 7.82
C ILE A 454 13.51 30.32 7.85
N ASP A 455 12.83 30.82 6.83
CA ASP A 455 11.37 30.81 6.79
C ASP A 455 10.82 30.27 5.48
N LEU A 456 9.51 30.06 5.50
CA LEU A 456 8.72 29.73 4.33
C LEU A 456 8.24 31.02 3.67
N TRP A 457 8.53 31.19 2.38
CA TRP A 457 8.10 32.35 1.62
C TRP A 457 7.56 31.95 0.24
N THR A 458 6.75 32.82 -0.37
CA THR A 458 6.33 32.66 -1.76
C THR A 458 7.56 32.56 -2.66
N CYS A 459 7.63 31.54 -3.50
CA CYS A 459 8.72 31.41 -4.47
C CYS A 459 8.79 32.66 -5.37
N ASN A 460 9.90 33.40 -5.29
CA ASN A 460 10.04 34.72 -5.92
C ASN A 460 11.30 34.83 -6.81
N GLY A 461 12.16 33.80 -6.83
CA GLY A 461 13.34 33.74 -7.69
C GLY A 461 14.49 34.67 -7.27
N THR A 462 14.42 35.25 -6.07
CA THR A 462 15.50 36.10 -5.53
C THR A 462 16.70 35.26 -5.06
N ALA A 463 17.84 35.91 -4.83
CA ALA A 463 19.04 35.25 -4.31
C ALA A 463 18.86 34.67 -2.89
N ALA A 464 17.83 35.10 -2.14
CA ALA A 464 17.48 34.55 -0.83
C ALA A 464 16.92 33.11 -0.92
N GLN A 465 16.46 32.71 -2.10
CA GLN A 465 15.92 31.38 -2.38
C GLN A 465 16.85 30.55 -3.28
N ALA A 466 18.05 31.04 -3.59
CA ALA A 466 19.01 30.35 -4.45
C ALA A 466 19.98 29.52 -3.60
N TRP A 467 19.54 28.31 -3.24
CA TRP A 467 20.27 27.37 -2.39
C TRP A 467 21.13 26.43 -3.23
N THR A 468 22.32 26.12 -2.73
CA THR A 468 23.21 25.08 -3.26
C THR A 468 23.28 23.94 -2.25
N ALA A 469 22.86 22.74 -2.65
CA ALA A 469 23.14 21.54 -1.86
C ALA A 469 24.52 20.98 -2.25
N GLU A 470 25.43 20.93 -1.29
CA GLU A 470 26.83 20.57 -1.51
C GLU A 470 27.11 19.09 -1.15
N PRO A 471 28.14 18.46 -1.73
CA PRO A 471 28.50 17.07 -1.44
C PRO A 471 28.85 16.79 0.04
N ASP A 472 29.21 17.82 0.80
CA ASP A 472 29.50 17.74 2.23
C ASP A 472 28.24 17.72 3.13
N GLY A 473 27.06 17.82 2.52
CA GLY A 473 25.75 17.79 3.17
C GLY A 473 25.24 19.12 3.67
N THR A 474 25.94 20.20 3.38
CA THR A 474 25.42 21.54 3.67
C THR A 474 24.45 21.99 2.57
N LEU A 475 23.39 22.68 2.98
CA LEU A 475 22.63 23.56 2.08
C LEU A 475 23.11 24.98 2.31
N ARG A 476 23.55 25.65 1.24
CA ARG A 476 24.18 26.95 1.31
C ARG A 476 23.42 28.01 0.55
N VAL A 477 23.29 29.19 1.14
CA VAL A 477 22.74 30.38 0.50
C VAL A 477 23.58 31.58 0.92
N ARG A 478 23.91 32.46 -0.04
CA ARG A 478 24.69 33.70 0.21
C ARG A 478 25.96 33.51 1.07
N GLY A 479 26.65 32.37 0.89
CA GLY A 479 27.90 32.05 1.60
C GLY A 479 27.74 31.54 3.03
N LYS A 480 26.51 31.22 3.45
CA LYS A 480 26.16 30.68 4.77
C LYS A 480 25.51 29.32 4.64
N CYS A 481 25.34 28.61 5.75
CA CYS A 481 24.78 27.28 5.83
C CYS A 481 23.41 27.28 6.53
N LEU A 482 22.51 26.42 6.08
CA LEU A 482 21.28 26.04 6.77
C LEU A 482 21.65 25.33 8.08
N ASP A 483 21.35 25.94 9.23
CA ASP A 483 21.84 25.53 10.55
C ASP A 483 20.68 25.21 11.49
N VAL A 484 20.84 24.17 12.30
CA VAL A 484 19.93 23.92 13.42
C VAL A 484 20.44 24.70 14.62
N HIS A 485 19.64 25.67 15.08
CA HIS A 485 20.05 26.65 16.09
C HIS A 485 20.77 26.01 17.28
N ALA A 486 22.00 26.47 17.54
CA ALA A 486 22.88 26.00 18.61
C ALA A 486 23.13 24.48 18.63
N GLY A 487 22.91 23.78 17.51
CA GLY A 487 23.00 22.32 17.43
C GLY A 487 21.91 21.59 18.22
N GLY A 488 20.78 22.23 18.49
CA GLY A 488 19.70 21.61 19.25
C GLY A 488 19.14 20.33 18.59
N THR A 489 18.62 19.41 19.40
CA THR A 489 18.10 18.12 18.93
C THR A 489 16.62 17.92 19.23
N ALA A 490 15.97 18.83 19.97
CA ALA A 490 14.55 18.74 20.30
C ALA A 490 13.67 19.11 19.10
N SER A 491 12.49 18.50 19.00
CA SER A 491 11.46 18.97 18.05
C SER A 491 11.04 20.39 18.41
N GLY A 492 10.87 21.26 17.42
CA GLY A 492 10.62 22.68 17.64
C GLY A 492 11.89 23.54 17.70
N THR A 493 13.09 22.95 17.67
CA THR A 493 14.33 23.74 17.56
C THR A 493 14.32 24.49 16.23
N ALA A 494 14.52 25.81 16.28
CA ALA A 494 14.53 26.67 15.11
C ALA A 494 15.67 26.32 14.15
N VAL A 495 15.45 26.63 12.86
CA VAL A 495 16.47 26.56 11.81
C VAL A 495 16.82 27.99 11.40
N ASP A 496 18.11 28.30 11.39
CA ASP A 496 18.64 29.62 11.11
C ASP A 496 19.81 29.58 10.11
N LEU A 497 20.27 30.77 9.71
CA LEU A 497 21.39 30.97 8.83
C LEU A 497 22.64 31.18 9.67
N TRP A 498 23.69 30.39 9.43
CA TRP A 498 24.94 30.52 10.18
C TRP A 498 26.17 30.36 9.29
N TRP A 499 27.32 30.87 9.73
CA TRP A 499 28.58 30.64 9.02
C TRP A 499 28.89 29.14 8.99
N CYS A 500 29.40 28.65 7.86
CA CYS A 500 29.63 27.22 7.69
C CYS A 500 30.78 26.72 8.59
N ASN A 501 30.44 25.97 9.64
CA ASN A 501 31.32 25.61 10.76
C ASN A 501 31.68 24.11 10.82
N ARG A 502 31.30 23.35 9.80
CA ARG A 502 31.59 21.91 9.64
C ARG A 502 30.99 21.01 10.72
N THR A 503 30.00 21.50 11.48
CA THR A 503 29.28 20.69 12.46
C THR A 503 28.19 19.85 11.80
N ARG A 504 27.73 18.81 12.49
CA ARG A 504 26.60 17.97 12.04
C ARG A 504 25.25 18.70 12.13
N ALA A 505 25.18 19.85 12.81
CA ALA A 505 24.00 20.71 12.86
C ALA A 505 23.70 21.36 11.49
N GLN A 506 24.73 21.52 10.65
CA GLN A 506 24.63 22.12 9.31
C GLN A 506 24.49 21.10 8.18
N GLN A 507 24.47 19.81 8.54
CA GLN A 507 24.33 18.73 7.58
C GLN A 507 22.87 18.34 7.41
N TRP A 508 22.49 17.99 6.18
CA TRP A 508 21.13 17.62 5.80
C TRP A 508 21.17 16.47 4.80
N HIS A 509 20.65 15.31 5.21
CA HIS A 509 20.45 14.18 4.33
C HIS A 509 19.13 14.34 3.58
N LEU A 510 19.19 14.54 2.26
CA LEU A 510 18.05 14.53 1.35
C LEU A 510 17.57 13.09 1.14
N VAL A 511 16.58 12.67 1.91
CA VAL A 511 16.01 11.31 1.86
C VAL A 511 14.80 11.30 0.92
N SER A 512 14.84 10.48 -0.12
CA SER A 512 13.73 10.34 -1.08
C SER A 512 12.41 9.96 -0.39
N THR A 513 11.33 10.65 -0.76
CA THR A 513 9.94 10.44 -0.28
C THR A 513 8.97 10.16 -1.44
N GLY A 514 9.46 9.60 -2.54
CA GLY A 514 8.66 9.30 -3.73
C GLY A 514 8.83 10.37 -4.81
N ALA A 515 8.07 11.46 -4.75
CA ALA A 515 8.15 12.58 -5.69
C ALA A 515 8.88 13.79 -5.07
N GLY A 516 9.82 13.58 -4.16
CA GLY A 516 10.55 14.65 -3.49
C GLY A 516 11.51 14.08 -2.46
N VAL A 517 11.93 14.93 -1.52
CA VAL A 517 12.83 14.56 -0.43
C VAL A 517 12.34 15.11 0.91
N SER A 518 12.71 14.45 2.00
CA SER A 518 12.78 15.08 3.32
C SER A 518 14.23 15.46 3.61
N LEU A 519 14.46 16.64 4.18
CA LEU A 519 15.79 17.07 4.61
C LEU A 519 15.98 16.65 6.06
N VAL A 520 16.73 15.59 6.30
CA VAL A 520 16.95 15.00 7.63
C VAL A 520 18.28 15.48 8.19
N ASN A 521 18.25 16.18 9.33
CA ASN A 521 19.48 16.54 10.02
C ASN A 521 20.07 15.30 10.71
N PRO A 522 21.30 14.86 10.38
CA PRO A 522 21.88 13.62 10.89
C PRO A 522 22.39 13.73 12.33
N HIS A 523 22.44 14.93 12.91
CA HIS A 523 22.74 15.12 14.34
C HIS A 523 21.53 14.78 15.22
N SER A 524 20.36 15.28 14.85
CA SER A 524 19.12 15.11 15.63
C SER A 524 18.22 13.96 15.16
N GLY A 525 18.42 13.46 13.93
CA GLY A 525 17.55 12.49 13.27
C GLY A 525 16.20 13.07 12.83
N LYS A 526 16.03 14.40 12.85
CA LYS A 526 14.76 15.09 12.60
C LYS A 526 14.72 15.77 11.23
N CYS A 527 13.52 16.04 10.75
CA CYS A 527 13.28 16.63 9.44
C CYS A 527 13.12 18.15 9.52
N LEU A 528 13.63 18.88 8.51
CA LEU A 528 13.25 20.27 8.27
C LEU A 528 11.74 20.35 8.06
N THR A 529 11.10 21.19 8.85
CA THR A 529 9.65 21.20 9.03
C THR A 529 9.12 22.62 9.03
N ASP A 530 8.10 22.85 8.21
CA ASP A 530 7.15 23.95 8.41
C ASP A 530 6.18 23.59 9.54
N PRO A 531 6.18 24.32 10.68
CA PRO A 531 5.34 24.01 11.83
C PRO A 531 3.86 24.19 11.52
N GLY A 532 3.15 23.06 11.45
CA GLY A 532 1.70 23.02 11.29
C GLY A 532 1.22 23.11 9.84
N ASN A 533 2.09 22.88 8.84
CA ASN A 533 1.77 23.01 7.41
C ASN A 533 1.13 24.37 7.09
N ARG A 534 1.70 25.45 7.65
CA ARG A 534 1.16 26.80 7.50
C ARG A 534 1.57 27.39 6.16
N THR A 535 0.61 27.96 5.44
CA THR A 535 0.84 28.60 4.14
C THR A 535 1.22 30.08 4.23
N GLY A 536 1.40 30.62 5.45
CA GLY A 536 1.75 32.02 5.68
C GLY A 536 3.21 32.33 5.34
N ASN A 537 3.45 33.43 4.62
CA ASN A 537 4.80 33.95 4.40
C ASN A 537 5.43 34.38 5.74
N GLY A 538 6.71 34.08 5.91
CA GLY A 538 7.46 34.43 7.11
C GLY A 538 7.41 33.37 8.22
N THR A 539 6.75 32.24 7.96
CA THR A 539 6.67 31.12 8.91
C THR A 539 8.06 30.53 9.14
N ALA A 540 8.58 30.69 10.36
CA ALA A 540 9.90 30.18 10.72
C ALA A 540 9.93 28.65 10.67
N LEU A 541 10.96 28.08 10.04
CA LEU A 541 11.15 26.64 9.97
C LEU A 541 11.86 26.12 11.23
N GLN A 542 11.61 24.84 11.50
CA GLN A 542 12.15 24.13 12.66
C GLN A 542 12.55 22.70 12.28
N ILE A 543 13.20 21.99 13.18
CA ILE A 543 13.30 20.53 13.10
C ILE A 543 12.17 19.85 13.87
N ALA A 544 11.60 18.77 13.35
CA ALA A 544 10.62 17.94 14.04
C ALA A 544 10.73 16.46 13.64
N THR A 545 10.07 15.58 14.39
CA THR A 545 9.95 14.16 14.03
C THR A 545 9.46 14.02 12.59
N CYS A 546 10.15 13.20 11.80
CA CYS A 546 9.78 12.95 10.41
C CYS A 546 8.45 12.19 10.34
N ALA A 547 7.38 12.86 9.92
CA ALA A 547 6.01 12.35 9.83
C ALA A 547 5.48 12.31 8.38
N GLY A 548 6.22 12.86 7.40
CA GLY A 548 5.85 12.78 5.98
C GLY A 548 4.68 13.69 5.59
N ALA A 549 4.34 14.67 6.41
CA ALA A 549 3.39 15.73 6.08
C ALA A 549 3.92 16.64 4.95
N PRO A 550 3.05 17.34 4.20
CA PRO A 550 3.46 18.24 3.12
C PRO A 550 4.54 19.26 3.52
N GLY A 551 4.43 19.85 4.71
CA GLY A 551 5.42 20.79 5.27
C GLY A 551 6.79 20.20 5.62
N GLN A 552 7.00 18.90 5.43
CA GLN A 552 8.28 18.19 5.59
C GLN A 552 8.81 17.59 4.29
N LYS A 553 8.14 17.86 3.17
CA LYS A 553 8.52 17.36 1.86
C LYS A 553 8.95 18.54 0.99
N TRP A 554 10.08 18.35 0.34
CA TRP A 554 10.76 19.39 -0.41
C TRP A 554 11.26 18.87 -1.77
N ARG A 555 11.48 19.78 -2.71
CA ARG A 555 12.26 19.55 -3.94
C ARG A 555 13.40 20.55 -3.98
N VAL A 556 14.62 20.04 -4.01
CA VAL A 556 15.83 20.86 -4.18
C VAL A 556 16.08 21.00 -5.67
N GLN A 557 15.87 22.19 -6.23
CA GLN A 557 16.02 22.49 -7.65
C GLN A 557 17.26 23.33 -7.93
#